data_AF-A0A7X8VL53-F1
#
_entry.id   AF-A0A7X8VL53-F1
#
_cell.length_a   1.000
_cell.length_b   1.000
_cell.length_c   1.000
_cell.angle_alpha   90.00
_cell.angle_beta   90.00
_cell.angle_gamma   90.00
#
_symmetry.space_group_name_H-M   'P 1'
#
loop_
_entity.id
_entity.type
_entity.pdbx_description
1 polymer ?
#
loop_
_entity_poly.entity_id
_entity_poly.type
_entity_poly.pdbx_seq_one_letter_code
_entity_poly.pdbx_strand_id
1 'polypeptide(L)'
;MSSSYATDDLPVIMAIVNRTPDSFYDKGATFTDTAALDRVATVINEGAGIIDIGGVKAGPGDYVSAQEEIDRVVPTIRAVHEKFPDIAISVDTWRADVAHQAIQAGATLVNDTW
;
A
#
# COMPACT_ATOMS: atom_id res chain seq x y z
N MET A 1 16.63 -10.88 14.14
CA MET A 1 15.57 -10.23 13.35
C MET A 1 15.36 -8.87 13.98
N SER A 2 15.78 -7.80 13.30
CA SER A 2 15.56 -6.43 13.76
C SER A 2 14.08 -6.10 13.58
N SER A 3 13.47 -5.42 14.55
CA SER A 3 12.10 -4.88 14.40
C SER A 3 12.04 -4.04 13.12
N SER A 4 11.01 -4.24 12.28
CA SER A 4 10.75 -3.43 11.07
C SER A 4 10.38 -1.98 11.41
N TYR A 5 10.10 -1.71 12.69
CA TYR A 5 9.89 -0.37 13.21
C TYR A 5 11.16 0.03 13.93
N ALA A 6 11.94 0.93 13.32
CA ALA A 6 13.19 1.44 13.86
C ALA A 6 12.98 1.94 15.30
N THR A 7 13.78 1.44 16.23
CA THR A 7 13.81 1.83 17.64
C THR A 7 15.06 2.67 17.90
N ASP A 8 15.02 3.92 17.45
CA ASP A 8 15.90 5.03 17.85
C ASP A 8 15.03 6.30 17.79
N ASP A 9 15.26 7.32 18.64
CA ASP A 9 14.37 8.46 19.01
C ASP A 9 13.73 9.33 17.88
N LEU A 10 13.80 8.92 16.61
CA LEU A 10 13.24 9.61 15.45
C LEU A 10 11.91 8.97 14.99
N PRO A 11 10.98 9.78 14.45
CA PRO A 11 9.72 9.26 13.94
C PRO A 11 9.92 8.36 12.72
N VAL A 12 9.16 7.28 12.64
CA VAL A 12 9.07 6.45 11.44
C VAL A 12 8.15 7.15 10.43
N ILE A 13 8.65 7.34 9.22
CA ILE A 13 7.89 7.98 8.14
C ILE A 13 7.08 6.93 7.38
N MET A 14 5.78 7.17 7.27
CA MET A 14 4.84 6.39 6.46
C MET A 14 4.51 7.16 5.18
N ALA A 15 4.88 6.59 4.03
CA ALA A 15 4.65 7.19 2.73
C ALA A 15 3.38 6.63 2.08
N ILE A 16 2.53 7.52 1.55
CA ILE A 16 1.25 7.16 0.94
C ILE A 16 1.42 6.80 -0.54
N VAL A 17 0.85 5.68 -0.96
CA VAL A 17 0.78 5.19 -2.34
C VAL A 17 -0.65 4.76 -2.68
N ASN A 18 -1.41 5.69 -3.25
CA ASN A 18 -2.82 5.45 -3.61
C ASN A 18 -2.95 4.70 -4.94
N ARG A 19 -3.93 3.79 -5.02
CA ARG A 19 -4.28 2.99 -6.21
C ARG A 19 -5.70 3.30 -6.70
N THR A 20 -6.03 4.58 -6.87
CA THR A 20 -7.33 5.03 -7.40
C THR A 20 -7.26 5.32 -8.92
N PRO A 21 -8.38 5.40 -9.66
CA PRO A 21 -8.37 5.70 -11.11
C PRO A 21 -7.65 7.01 -11.49
N ASP A 22 -7.70 8.01 -10.62
CA ASP A 22 -6.96 9.27 -10.73
C ASP A 22 -5.47 9.13 -10.33
N SER A 23 -5.10 8.07 -9.61
CA SER A 23 -3.73 7.76 -9.21
C SER A 23 -3.34 6.34 -9.64
N PHE A 24 -2.74 6.26 -10.83
CA PHE A 24 -2.06 5.08 -11.35
C PHE A 24 -2.93 3.91 -11.83
N TYR A 25 -4.27 3.95 -11.74
CA TYR A 25 -5.13 2.90 -12.29
C TYR A 25 -5.66 3.24 -13.69
N ASP A 26 -4.88 2.90 -14.71
CA ASP A 26 -5.34 2.78 -16.11
C ASP A 26 -5.54 1.29 -16.48
N LYS A 27 -6.53 0.97 -17.31
CA LYS A 27 -7.10 -0.37 -17.53
C LYS A 27 -6.19 -1.36 -18.30
N GLY A 28 -4.88 -1.19 -18.25
CA GLY A 28 -3.88 -2.08 -18.85
C GLY A 28 -3.04 -2.75 -17.77
N ALA A 29 -3.26 -4.06 -17.56
CA ALA A 29 -2.71 -4.91 -16.49
C ALA A 29 -1.17 -5.06 -16.46
N THR A 30 -0.42 -4.24 -17.19
CA THR A 30 1.05 -4.36 -17.32
C THR A 30 1.79 -3.04 -17.27
N PHE A 31 1.12 -1.88 -17.34
CA PHE A 31 1.81 -0.58 -17.39
C PHE A 31 1.65 0.26 -16.11
N THR A 32 0.71 -0.11 -15.24
CA THR A 32 0.31 0.68 -14.06
C THR A 32 1.00 0.31 -12.77
N ASP A 33 1.39 -0.96 -12.60
CA ASP A 33 2.17 -1.39 -11.43
C ASP A 33 3.58 -0.80 -11.43
N THR A 34 4.16 -0.52 -12.60
CA THR A 34 5.50 0.09 -12.72
C THR A 34 5.56 1.45 -12.03
N ALA A 35 4.58 2.33 -12.26
CA ALA A 35 4.58 3.67 -11.66
C ALA A 35 4.40 3.65 -10.14
N ALA A 36 3.54 2.75 -9.64
CA ALA A 36 3.37 2.56 -8.19
C ALA A 36 4.66 2.02 -7.55
N LEU A 37 5.30 1.03 -8.18
CA LEU A 37 6.57 0.46 -7.70
C LEU A 37 7.74 1.46 -7.79
N ASP A 38 7.76 2.33 -8.81
CA ASP A 38 8.75 3.39 -8.94
C ASP A 38 8.55 4.46 -7.86
N ARG A 39 7.29 4.81 -7.53
CA ARG A 39 7.00 5.69 -6.40
C ARG A 39 7.46 5.06 -5.08
N VAL A 40 7.18 3.78 -4.86
CA VAL A 40 7.65 3.01 -3.69
C VAL A 40 9.18 3.06 -3.59
N ALA A 41 9.88 2.74 -4.69
CA ALA A 41 11.34 2.80 -4.71
C ALA A 41 11.87 4.21 -4.37
N THR A 42 11.20 5.24 -4.90
CA THR A 42 11.55 6.64 -4.63
C THR A 42 11.42 6.98 -3.14
N VAL A 43 10.27 6.67 -2.52
CA VAL A 43 10.05 7.02 -1.10
C VAL A 43 10.92 6.21 -0.15
N ILE A 44 11.25 4.96 -0.49
CA ILE A 44 12.21 4.17 0.28
C ILE A 44 13.58 4.84 0.24
N ASN A 45 14.03 5.30 -0.93
CA ASN A 45 15.29 6.04 -1.07
C ASN A 45 15.26 7.40 -0.35
N GLU A 46 14.08 8.02 -0.20
CA GLU A 46 13.86 9.24 0.59
C GLU A 46 13.82 8.97 2.11
N GLY A 47 13.81 7.72 2.56
CA GLY A 47 13.86 7.31 3.97
C GLY A 47 12.52 6.89 4.58
N ALA A 48 11.50 6.59 3.77
CA ALA A 48 10.26 6.01 4.28
C ALA A 48 10.51 4.62 4.89
N GLY A 49 9.99 4.40 6.11
CA GLY A 49 10.05 3.12 6.81
C GLY A 49 8.78 2.28 6.65
N ILE A 50 7.67 2.91 6.27
CA ILE A 50 6.38 2.24 6.03
C ILE A 50 5.79 2.75 4.71
N ILE A 51 5.20 1.85 3.93
CA ILE A 51 4.43 2.19 2.72
C ILE A 51 2.95 1.93 3.01
N ASP A 52 2.12 2.96 2.90
CA ASP A 52 0.67 2.86 3.08
C ASP A 52 -0.05 2.82 1.74
N ILE A 53 -0.72 1.71 1.46
CA ILE A 53 -1.35 1.43 0.16
C ILE A 53 -2.87 1.46 0.32
N GLY A 54 -3.51 2.45 -0.30
CA GLY A 54 -4.96 2.65 -0.27
C GLY A 54 -5.61 2.46 -1.65
N GLY A 55 -6.71 1.72 -1.71
CA GLY A 55 -7.47 1.48 -2.95
C GLY A 55 -8.66 2.42 -3.13
N VAL A 56 -9.01 3.18 -2.08
CA VAL A 56 -10.16 4.08 -2.04
C VAL A 56 -9.69 5.49 -1.73
N LYS A 57 -10.29 6.48 -2.40
CA LYS A 57 -10.00 7.89 -2.16
C LYS A 57 -10.51 8.29 -0.77
N ALA A 58 -9.66 8.95 0.02
CA ALA A 58 -10.09 9.60 1.24
C ALA A 58 -11.06 10.76 0.91
N GLY A 59 -12.24 10.77 1.55
CA GLY A 59 -13.27 11.79 1.33
C GLY A 59 -14.26 11.47 0.20
N PRO A 60 -14.97 12.48 -0.36
CA PRO A 60 -15.97 12.26 -1.39
C PRO A 60 -15.38 11.61 -2.65
N GLY A 61 -16.02 10.53 -3.10
CA GLY A 61 -15.62 9.79 -4.30
C GLY A 61 -16.70 8.81 -4.73
N ASP A 62 -16.45 8.15 -5.86
CA ASP A 62 -17.32 7.09 -6.35
C ASP A 62 -17.34 5.89 -5.39
N TYR A 63 -18.45 5.16 -5.39
CA TYR A 63 -18.54 3.91 -4.64
C TYR A 63 -17.53 2.91 -5.18
N VAL A 64 -16.68 2.38 -4.29
CA VAL A 64 -15.75 1.28 -4.58
C VAL A 64 -16.20 0.06 -3.77
N SER A 65 -16.42 -1.06 -4.46
CA SER A 65 -16.74 -2.33 -3.81
C SER A 65 -15.50 -2.93 -3.13
N ALA A 66 -15.70 -3.80 -2.13
CA ALA A 66 -14.57 -4.48 -1.48
C ALA A 66 -13.72 -5.29 -2.46
N GLN A 67 -14.35 -5.95 -3.44
CA GLN A 67 -13.63 -6.70 -4.47
C GLN A 67 -12.78 -5.77 -5.35
N GLU A 68 -13.34 -4.63 -5.76
CA GLU A 68 -12.59 -3.65 -6.56
C GLU A 68 -11.42 -3.03 -5.79
N GLU A 69 -11.59 -2.79 -4.48
CA GLU A 69 -10.51 -2.35 -3.61
C GLU A 69 -9.40 -3.41 -3.49
N ILE A 70 -9.77 -4.68 -3.31
CA ILE A 70 -8.84 -5.83 -3.34
C ILE A 70 -8.05 -5.84 -4.66
N ASP A 71 -8.74 -5.74 -5.79
CA ASP A 71 -8.13 -5.78 -7.12
C ASP A 71 -7.15 -4.62 -7.34
N ARG A 72 -7.35 -3.48 -6.66
CA ARG A 72 -6.46 -2.32 -6.70
C ARG A 72 -5.23 -2.49 -5.81
N VAL A 73 -5.39 -2.99 -4.58
CA VAL A 73 -4.30 -2.96 -3.57
C VAL A 73 -3.46 -4.24 -3.56
N VAL A 74 -4.08 -5.42 -3.69
CA VAL A 74 -3.40 -6.71 -3.46
C VAL A 74 -2.24 -6.97 -4.44
N PRO A 75 -2.36 -6.70 -5.75
CA PRO A 75 -1.23 -6.87 -6.67
C PRO A 75 -0.04 -5.98 -6.30
N THR A 76 -0.31 -4.73 -5.90
CA THR A 76 0.72 -3.77 -5.46
C THR A 76 1.42 -4.26 -4.20
N ILE A 77 0.66 -4.66 -3.19
CA ILE A 77 1.20 -5.15 -1.91
C ILE A 77 2.12 -6.34 -2.15
N ARG A 78 1.68 -7.31 -2.96
CA ARG A 78 2.48 -8.49 -3.31
C ARG A 78 3.79 -8.10 -4.01
N ALA A 79 3.72 -7.24 -5.01
CA ALA A 79 4.90 -6.80 -5.75
C ALA A 79 5.89 -6.00 -4.88
N VAL A 80 5.39 -5.16 -3.96
CA VAL A 80 6.23 -4.44 -3.00
C VAL A 80 6.89 -5.41 -2.02
N HIS A 81 6.12 -6.37 -1.48
CA HIS A 81 6.65 -7.38 -0.56
C HIS A 81 7.76 -8.22 -1.20
N GLU A 82 7.59 -8.64 -2.46
CA GLU A 82 8.59 -9.42 -3.20
C GLU A 82 9.85 -8.60 -3.54
N LYS A 83 9.70 -7.32 -3.89
CA LYS A 83 10.81 -6.47 -4.34
C LYS A 83 11.58 -5.80 -3.19
N PHE A 84 10.90 -5.55 -2.07
CA PHE A 84 11.44 -4.83 -0.91
C PHE A 84 11.11 -5.59 0.39
N PRO A 85 11.69 -6.78 0.61
CA PRO A 85 11.28 -7.69 1.68
C PRO A 85 11.43 -7.12 3.11
N ASP A 86 12.27 -6.10 3.28
CA ASP A 86 12.52 -5.46 4.59
C ASP A 86 11.60 -4.26 4.87
N ILE A 87 10.77 -3.81 3.92
CA ILE A 87 9.87 -2.66 4.12
C ILE A 87 8.59 -3.07 4.84
N ALA A 88 8.14 -2.26 5.80
CA ALA A 88 6.81 -2.45 6.39
C ALA A 88 5.73 -1.95 5.41
N ILE A 89 4.67 -2.74 5.24
CA ILE A 89 3.58 -2.43 4.33
C ILE A 89 2.29 -2.32 5.13
N SER A 90 1.67 -1.15 5.03
CA SER A 90 0.36 -0.84 5.55
C SER A 90 -0.68 -0.90 4.43
N VAL A 91 -1.85 -1.45 4.74
CA VAL A 91 -3.05 -1.32 3.90
C VAL A 91 -3.99 -0.31 4.56
N ASP A 92 -4.35 0.74 3.82
CA ASP A 92 -5.38 1.70 4.22
C ASP A 92 -6.75 1.17 3.81
N THR A 93 -7.45 0.58 4.79
CA THR A 93 -8.79 0.04 4.61
C THR A 93 -9.48 -0.15 5.96
N TRP A 94 -10.80 0.10 5.98
CA TRP A 94 -11.68 -0.21 7.11
C TRP A 94 -12.40 -1.55 6.96
N ARG A 95 -12.11 -2.28 5.86
CA ARG A 95 -12.84 -3.49 5.49
C ARG A 95 -12.03 -4.72 5.88
N ALA A 96 -12.59 -5.54 6.77
CA ALA A 96 -11.92 -6.73 7.28
C ALA A 96 -11.55 -7.75 6.18
N ASP A 97 -12.37 -7.88 5.14
CA ASP A 97 -12.11 -8.77 3.99
C ASP A 97 -10.95 -8.26 3.12
N VAL A 98 -10.88 -6.95 2.87
CA VAL A 98 -9.74 -6.32 2.18
C VAL A 98 -8.46 -6.48 3.00
N ALA A 99 -8.51 -6.16 4.30
CA ALA A 99 -7.38 -6.30 5.22
C ALA A 99 -6.87 -7.75 5.25
N HIS A 100 -7.77 -8.74 5.30
CA HIS A 100 -7.41 -10.14 5.28
C HIS A 100 -6.62 -10.52 4.02
N GLN A 101 -7.10 -10.12 2.84
CA GLN A 101 -6.43 -10.39 1.57
C GLN A 101 -5.08 -9.66 1.45
N ALA A 102 -5.00 -8.42 1.93
CA ALA A 102 -3.77 -7.65 1.98
C ALA A 102 -2.69 -8.31 2.85
N ILE A 103 -3.06 -8.82 4.03
CA ILE A 103 -2.15 -9.56 4.91
C ILE A 103 -1.64 -10.83 4.21
N GLN A 104 -2.51 -11.59 3.53
CA GLN A 104 -2.09 -12.75 2.74
C GLN A 104 -1.15 -12.38 1.57
N ALA A 105 -1.18 -11.13 1.13
CA ALA A 105 -0.30 -10.62 0.07
C ALA A 105 1.04 -10.07 0.60
N GLY A 106 1.21 -9.91 1.91
CA GLY A 106 2.45 -9.41 2.52
C GLY A 106 2.32 -8.12 3.33
N ALA A 107 1.11 -7.56 3.49
CA ALA A 107 0.91 -6.44 4.40
C ALA A 107 1.18 -6.85 5.86
N THR A 108 1.84 -5.98 6.61
CA THR A 108 2.22 -6.20 8.02
C THR A 108 1.54 -5.22 8.97
N LEU A 109 0.82 -4.22 8.45
CA LEU A 109 0.04 -3.25 9.19
C LEU A 109 -1.33 -3.04 8.50
N VAL A 110 -2.37 -2.83 9.31
CA VAL A 110 -3.68 -2.38 8.84
C VAL A 110 -3.88 -0.97 9.39
N ASN A 111 -4.07 0.00 8.50
CA ASN A 111 -4.42 1.37 8.83
C ASN A 111 -5.94 1.52 8.65
N ASP A 112 -6.67 1.32 9.75
CA ASP A 112 -8.12 1.44 9.77
C ASP A 112 -8.50 2.91 9.97
N THR A 113 -9.17 3.49 8.97
CA THR A 113 -9.53 4.90 8.92
C THR A 113 -10.92 5.22 9.51
N TRP A 114 -11.59 4.25 10.15
CA TRP A 114 -12.93 4.40 10.75
C TRP A 114 -13.00 4.16 12.26
#